data_AF-A0A6I1EZX9-F1
#
_entry.id   AF-A0A6I1EZX9-F1
#
_cell.length_a   1.000
_cell.length_b   1.000
_cell.length_c   1.000
_cell.angle_alpha   90.00
_cell.angle_beta   90.00
_cell.angle_gamma   90.00
#
_symmetry.space_group_name_H-M   'P 1'
#
loop_
_entity.id
_entity.type
_entity.pdbx_description
1 polymer ?
#
loop_
_entity_poly.entity_id
_entity_poly.type
_entity_poly.pdbx_seq_one_letter_code
_entity_poly.pdbx_strand_id
1 'polypeptide(L)'
;MNRPIPADKNIKPFLLLEEKKQTFSIPLPLTKPLSLSETYYAVPVPSNIHKIKQEDSKLAENWRFILRNCFQDLFQHDYIITAFQKTNQHDHYYILKKLGVENAR
;
A
#
# COMPACT_ATOMS: atom_id res chain seq x y z
N MET A 1 2.60 18.26 5.66
CA MET A 1 2.82 17.77 7.05
C MET A 1 3.12 16.29 7.00
N ASN A 2 4.38 15.89 7.21
CA ASN A 2 4.71 14.48 7.49
C ASN A 2 4.42 14.24 8.97
N ARG A 3 3.27 13.64 9.29
CA ARG A 3 3.05 13.17 10.66
C ARG A 3 3.98 11.97 10.89
N PRO A 4 4.78 11.96 11.96
CA PRO A 4 5.62 10.82 12.26
C PRO A 4 4.74 9.58 12.49
N ILE A 5 5.11 8.49 11.84
CA ILE A 5 4.49 7.18 12.07
C ILE A 5 4.87 6.77 13.49
N PRO A 6 3.92 6.48 14.38
CA PRO A 6 4.25 6.09 15.75
C PRO A 6 5.07 4.80 15.71
N ALA A 7 6.28 4.85 16.27
CA ALA A 7 7.29 3.79 16.18
C ALA A 7 6.86 2.44 16.80
N ASP A 8 5.81 2.45 17.64
CA ASP A 8 5.35 1.29 18.43
C ASP A 8 4.16 0.52 17.83
N LYS A 9 3.76 0.81 16.59
CA LYS A 9 2.58 0.16 15.98
C LYS A 9 3.03 -1.00 15.10
N ASN A 10 2.50 -2.19 15.37
CA ASN A 10 2.63 -3.36 14.49
C ASN A 10 1.88 -3.07 13.17
N ILE A 11 2.58 -2.47 12.21
CA ILE A 11 2.04 -2.13 10.90
C ILE A 11 2.30 -3.32 9.97
N LYS A 12 1.23 -4.00 9.56
CA LYS A 12 1.34 -5.12 8.64
C LYS A 12 1.20 -4.64 7.19
N PRO A 13 1.99 -5.20 6.25
CA PRO A 13 1.76 -4.95 4.84
C PRO A 13 0.40 -5.53 4.46
N PHE A 14 -0.42 -4.76 3.75
CA PHE A 14 -1.71 -5.22 3.23
C PHE A 14 -1.57 -5.97 1.90
N LEU A 15 -0.58 -5.59 1.10
CA LEU A 15 -0.17 -6.29 -0.12
C LEU A 15 1.24 -6.84 0.06
N LEU A 16 1.46 -8.06 -0.41
CA LEU A 16 2.79 -8.62 -0.57
C LEU A 16 3.33 -8.25 -1.96
N LEU A 17 4.65 -8.15 -2.09
CA LEU A 17 5.31 -7.93 -3.37
C LEU A 17 6.15 -9.15 -3.72
N GLU A 18 6.16 -9.54 -4.99
CA GLU A 18 7.18 -10.48 -5.47
C GLU A 18 8.39 -9.72 -5.98
N GLU A 19 9.55 -10.06 -5.41
CA GLU A 19 10.83 -9.79 -6.04
C GLU A 19 11.08 -10.89 -7.10
N LYS A 20 10.84 -10.58 -8.37
CA LYS A 20 11.34 -11.48 -9.42
C LYS A 20 12.86 -11.35 -9.48
N LYS A 21 13.55 -12.42 -9.10
CA LYS A 21 14.96 -12.61 -9.47
C LYS A 21 15.05 -12.54 -10.99
N GLN A 22 15.97 -11.70 -11.47
CA GLN A 22 16.39 -11.55 -12.86
C GLN A 22 15.60 -10.52 -13.72
N THR A 23 16.31 -9.42 -13.99
CA THR A 23 16.19 -8.43 -15.09
C THR A 23 15.30 -7.20 -14.99
N PHE A 24 14.35 -7.06 -14.05
CA PHE A 24 13.64 -5.79 -13.88
C PHE A 24 13.50 -5.39 -12.42
N SER A 25 14.06 -4.22 -12.06
CA SER A 25 13.88 -3.51 -10.76
C SER A 25 12.45 -2.98 -10.57
N ILE A 26 11.45 -3.71 -11.06
CA ILE A 26 10.06 -3.29 -11.04
C ILE A 26 9.31 -4.17 -10.04
N PRO A 27 8.74 -3.62 -8.96
CA PRO A 27 7.99 -4.40 -8.00
C PRO A 27 6.73 -4.98 -8.67
N LEU A 28 6.38 -6.23 -8.34
CA LEU A 28 5.14 -6.88 -8.74
C LEU A 28 4.15 -6.95 -7.57
N PRO A 29 2.88 -6.56 -7.76
CA PRO A 29 1.86 -6.66 -6.72
C PRO A 29 1.31 -8.09 -6.59
N LEU A 30 1.27 -8.65 -5.37
CA LEU A 30 0.53 -9.89 -5.08
C LEU A 30 -0.89 -9.60 -4.60
N THR A 31 -1.85 -10.34 -5.15
CA THR A 31 -3.30 -10.05 -5.08
C THR A 31 -4.05 -10.80 -3.99
N LYS A 32 -3.44 -11.11 -2.84
CA LYS A 32 -4.21 -11.71 -1.73
C LYS A 32 -4.47 -10.67 -0.65
N PRO A 33 -5.65 -10.02 -0.62
CA PRO A 33 -6.04 -9.20 0.51
C PRO A 33 -6.00 -10.07 1.77
N LEU A 34 -5.25 -9.62 2.77
CA LEU A 34 -5.18 -10.24 4.09
C LEU A 34 -6.50 -10.01 4.82
N SER A 35 -6.92 -10.97 5.66
CA SER A 35 -8.08 -10.78 6.53
C SER A 35 -7.92 -9.48 7.33
N LEU A 36 -8.95 -8.63 7.31
CA LEU A 36 -8.93 -7.30 7.95
C LEU A 36 -9.08 -7.45 9.47
N SER A 37 -7.96 -7.63 10.17
CA SER A 37 -7.90 -7.75 11.64
C SER A 37 -7.07 -6.66 12.32
N GLU A 38 -6.25 -5.94 11.58
CA GLU A 38 -5.27 -5.02 12.16
C GLU A 38 -5.78 -3.59 12.24
N THR A 39 -5.36 -2.84 13.25
CA THR A 39 -5.69 -1.41 13.33
C THR A 39 -4.96 -0.59 12.27
N TYR A 40 -3.80 -1.04 11.82
CA TYR A 40 -2.97 -0.34 10.83
C TYR A 40 -2.54 -1.27 9.72
N TYR A 41 -2.57 -0.73 8.50
CA TYR A 41 -2.07 -1.39 7.31
C TYR A 41 -1.11 -0.48 6.54
N ALA A 42 -0.06 -1.06 5.97
CA ALA A 42 0.79 -0.41 4.98
C ALA A 42 0.46 -0.94 3.58
N VAL A 43 0.11 -0.06 2.65
CA VAL A 43 -0.11 -0.41 1.24
C VAL A 43 1.12 0.03 0.44
N PRO A 44 1.90 -0.92 -0.10
CA PRO A 44 3.05 -0.60 -0.94
C PRO A 44 2.59 0.01 -2.28
N VAL A 45 3.35 0.97 -2.77
CA VAL A 45 3.22 1.55 -4.12
C VAL A 45 4.61 1.69 -4.75
N PRO A 46 4.76 1.51 -6.07
CA PRO A 46 6.06 1.65 -6.71
C PRO A 46 6.58 3.08 -6.61
N SER A 47 7.85 3.23 -6.21
CA SER A 47 8.51 4.55 -6.15
C SER A 47 8.73 5.16 -7.54
N ASN A 48 8.71 4.33 -8.59
CA ASN A 48 9.04 4.67 -9.96
C ASN A 48 7.91 4.38 -10.96
N ILE A 49 6.64 4.56 -10.59
CA ILE A 49 5.48 4.25 -11.45
C ILE A 49 5.52 4.92 -12.84
N HIS A 50 6.16 6.08 -12.96
CA HIS A 50 6.37 6.74 -14.25
C HIS A 50 7.28 5.95 -15.17
N LYS A 51 8.37 5.38 -14.64
CA LYS A 51 9.28 4.50 -15.38
C LYS A 51 8.58 3.20 -15.77
N ILE A 52 7.83 2.60 -14.84
CA ILE A 52 7.02 1.40 -15.13
C ILE A 52 6.06 1.67 -16.29
N LYS A 53 5.37 2.82 -16.31
CA LYS A 53 4.45 3.17 -17.40
C LYS A 53 5.14 3.29 -18.76
N GLN A 54 6.40 3.72 -18.81
CA GLN A 54 7.18 3.84 -20.03
C GLN A 54 7.70 2.49 -20.52
N GLU A 55 8.11 1.62 -19.60
CA GLU A 55 8.72 0.32 -19.91
C GLU A 55 7.68 -0.79 -20.14
N ASP A 56 6.59 -0.78 -19.36
CA ASP A 56 5.51 -1.76 -19.42
C ASP A 56 4.17 -1.13 -19.01
N SER A 57 3.42 -0.66 -20.01
CA SER A 57 2.11 -0.02 -19.79
C SER A 57 1.08 -0.97 -19.16
N LYS A 58 1.17 -2.27 -19.46
CA LYS A 58 0.25 -3.30 -18.94
C LYS A 58 0.53 -3.55 -17.46
N LEU A 59 1.79 -3.59 -17.05
CA LEU A 59 2.17 -3.68 -15.65
C LEU A 59 1.75 -2.43 -14.87
N ALA A 60 1.91 -1.23 -15.44
CA ALA A 60 1.43 0.00 -14.83
C ALA A 60 -0.10 0.03 -14.67
N GLU A 61 -0.85 -0.53 -15.62
CA GLU A 61 -2.29 -0.70 -15.56
C GLU A 61 -2.70 -1.71 -14.47
N ASN A 62 -2.04 -2.87 -14.40
CA ASN A 62 -2.26 -3.85 -13.33
C ASN A 62 -2.05 -3.24 -11.94
N TRP A 63 -0.99 -2.45 -11.78
CA TRP A 63 -0.72 -1.70 -10.56
C TRP A 63 -1.87 -0.75 -10.20
N ARG A 64 -2.40 -0.01 -11.18
CA ARG A 64 -3.56 0.88 -10.95
C ARG A 64 -4.78 0.11 -10.44
N PHE A 65 -5.11 -1.01 -11.08
CA PHE A 65 -6.29 -1.80 -10.68
C PHE A 65 -6.11 -2.42 -9.30
N ILE A 66 -4.94 -2.97 -8.99
CA ILE A 66 -4.70 -3.60 -7.69
C ILE A 66 -4.72 -2.58 -6.56
N LEU A 67 -4.05 -1.43 -6.74
CA LEU A 67 -4.10 -0.35 -5.76
C LEU A 67 -5.53 0.16 -5.58
N ARG A 68 -6.26 0.37 -6.67
CA ARG A 68 -7.66 0.81 -6.62
C ARG A 68 -8.49 -0.16 -5.78
N ASN A 69 -8.44 -1.46 -6.09
CA ASN A 69 -9.22 -2.47 -5.37
C ASN A 69 -8.83 -2.51 -3.88
N CYS A 70 -7.53 -2.51 -3.59
CA CYS A 70 -7.01 -2.47 -2.23
C CYS A 70 -7.52 -1.26 -1.43
N PHE A 71 -7.44 -0.06 -1.99
CA PHE A 71 -7.94 1.14 -1.33
C PHE A 71 -9.47 1.13 -1.21
N GLN A 72 -10.19 0.65 -2.22
CA GLN A 72 -11.65 0.51 -2.17
C GLN A 72 -12.06 -0.42 -1.02
N ASP A 73 -11.43 -1.59 -0.90
CA ASP A 73 -11.71 -2.56 0.17
C ASP A 73 -11.44 -1.94 1.54
N LEU A 74 -10.28 -1.31 1.72
CA LEU A 74 -9.91 -0.66 2.99
C LEU A 74 -10.86 0.50 3.34
N PHE A 75 -11.24 1.34 2.38
CA PHE A 75 -12.14 2.47 2.62
C PHE A 75 -13.58 2.01 2.91
N GLN A 76 -14.04 0.94 2.27
CA GLN A 76 -15.33 0.31 2.60
C GLN A 76 -15.37 -0.24 4.02
N HIS A 77 -14.20 -0.54 4.61
CA HIS A 77 -14.06 -0.99 5.98
C HIS A 77 -13.51 0.12 6.89
N ASP A 78 -13.86 1.38 6.66
CA ASP A 78 -13.54 2.55 7.50
C ASP A 78 -12.05 2.77 7.79
N TYR A 79 -11.16 2.31 6.92
CA TYR A 79 -9.76 2.71 7.02
C TYR A 79 -9.57 4.08 6.37
N ILE A 80 -8.70 4.90 6.95
CA ILE A 80 -8.30 6.19 6.38
C ILE A 80 -6.80 6.26 6.20
N ILE A 81 -6.33 6.95 5.15
CA ILE A 81 -4.90 7.24 4.99
C ILE A 81 -4.47 8.26 6.05
N THR A 82 -3.43 7.93 6.80
CA THR A 82 -2.89 8.77 7.88
C THR A 82 -1.47 9.26 7.63
N ALA A 83 -0.70 8.54 6.81
CA ALA A 83 0.65 8.91 6.44
C ALA A 83 1.05 8.35 5.08
N PHE A 84 2.11 8.94 4.51
CA PHE A 84 2.83 8.42 3.37
C PHE A 84 4.32 8.32 3.73
N GLN A 85 4.89 7.13 3.57
CA GLN A 85 6.26 6.82 3.88
C GLN A 85 7.04 6.62 2.59
N LYS A 86 7.95 7.56 2.30
CA LYS A 86 8.97 7.33 1.29
C LYS A 86 10.04 6.41 1.86
N THR A 87 10.54 5.50 1.05
CA THR A 87 11.72 4.72 1.37
C THR A 87 12.79 4.96 0.31
N ASN A 88 14.04 4.61 0.64
CA ASN A 88 15.14 4.61 -0.32
C ASN A 88 15.14 3.34 -1.20
N GLN A 89 14.14 2.47 -1.05
CA GLN A 89 13.97 1.24 -1.82
C GLN A 89 13.00 1.47 -2.99
N HIS A 90 12.64 0.39 -3.69
CA HIS A 90 11.74 0.41 -4.84
C HIS A 90 10.28 0.76 -4.48
N ASP A 91 9.92 0.76 -3.20
CA ASP A 91 8.54 0.93 -2.76
C ASP A 91 8.37 2.11 -1.80
N HIS A 92 7.21 2.77 -1.89
CA HIS A 92 6.72 3.70 -0.90
C HIS A 92 5.47 3.10 -0.26
N TYR A 93 5.07 3.61 0.90
CA TYR A 93 3.94 3.03 1.62
C TYR A 93 2.92 4.10 1.99
N TYR A 94 1.64 3.85 1.70
CA TYR A 94 0.54 4.54 2.36
C TYR A 94 0.22 3.81 3.66
N ILE A 95 0.11 4.56 4.76
CA ILE A 95 -0.26 4.00 6.06
C ILE A 95 -1.73 4.31 6.30
N LEU A 96 -2.54 3.26 6.42
CA LEU A 96 -3.96 3.35 6.73
C LEU A 96 -4.22 2.94 8.18
N LYS A 97 -5.22 3.59 8.78
CA LYS A 97 -5.69 3.31 10.14
C LYS A 97 -7.19 3.05 10.11
N LYS A 98 -7.66 2.01 10.79
CA LYS A 98 -9.09 1.78 11.06
C LYS A 98 -9.63 2.93 11.91
N LEU A 99 -10.68 3.60 11.46
CA LEU A 99 -11.47 4.46 12.32
C LEU A 99 -12.06 3.57 13.42
N GLY A 100 -11.64 3.83 14.66
CA GLY A 100 -12.31 3.21 15.79
C GLY A 100 -13.75 3.70 15.81
N VAL A 101 -14.67 2.85 16.27
CA VAL A 101 -15.98 3.32 16.71
C VAL A 101 -15.74 4.14 17.98
N GLU A 102 -15.24 5.37 17.81
CA GLU A 102 -15.31 6.35 18.89
C GLU A 102 -16.80 6.71 19.00
N ASN A 103 -17.41 6.13 20.03
CA ASN A 103 -18.81 6.30 20.39
C ASN A 103 -19.29 7.72 20.05
N ALA A 104 -20.17 7.82 19.06
CA ALA A 104 -21.06 8.96 18.94
C ALA A 104 -21.87 8.98 20.26
N ARG A 105 -21.44 9.84 21.19
CA ARG A 105 -22.20 10.22 22.37
C ARG A 105 -22.99 11.47 22.05
#